data_AF-K2FKI2-F1
#
_entry.id   AF-K2FKI2-F1
#
_cell.length_a   1.000
_cell.length_b   1.000
_cell.length_c   1.000
_cell.angle_alpha   90.00
_cell.angle_beta   90.00
_cell.angle_gamma   90.00
#
_symmetry.space_group_name_H-M   'P 1'
#
loop_
_entity.id
_entity.type
_entity.pdbx_description
1 polymer ?
#
loop_
_entity_poly.entity_id
_entity_poly.type
_entity_poly.pdbx_seq_one_letter_code
_entity_poly.pdbx_strand_id
1 'polypeptide(L)'
;HAAVIEEFKGFLKSFKSDEKYLFVNLQDKSSFKESARCKAIESLQKKFDFRNNILIVSLDKHSDFYHQAGIYLSLNDANEFLKEFKNKLFSGKDITLFISKELAKFVDDSFKVIHKNFFEGKNVFARKDRLNFIEIFYNFLFLKMIEIQNPKILSFSCKDAVDIGAMQTAAFYVFLKLLKNEKFEKENEDFFRWLVYSSAVLIRERSINPSVLIRGVCAINSIEIKFMAHREKIMKEISSLYDPSFLKSISIIEH
;
A
#
# COMPACT_ATOMS: atom_id res chain seq x y z
N HIS A 1 -19.26 9.70 -18.12
CA HIS A 1 -19.20 10.52 -16.89
C HIS A 1 -19.12 9.58 -15.69
N ALA A 2 -18.19 9.80 -14.75
CA ALA A 2 -18.09 9.01 -13.52
C ALA A 2 -18.37 9.93 -12.32
N ALA A 3 -19.11 9.43 -11.33
CA ALA A 3 -19.46 10.18 -10.14
C ALA A 3 -19.36 9.29 -8.91
N VAL A 4 -19.02 9.89 -7.78
CA VAL A 4 -19.11 9.25 -6.47
C VAL A 4 -20.58 9.21 -6.06
N ILE A 5 -21.07 8.03 -5.68
CA ILE A 5 -22.47 7.79 -5.28
C ILE A 5 -22.82 8.54 -3.97
N GLU A 6 -24.10 8.83 -3.77
CA GLU A 6 -24.55 9.64 -2.62
C GLU A 6 -24.41 8.90 -1.29
N GLU A 7 -24.51 7.58 -1.28
CA GLU A 7 -24.35 6.73 -0.10
C GLU A 7 -22.95 6.88 0.50
N PHE A 8 -21.92 6.82 -0.36
CA PHE A 8 -20.54 7.02 0.10
C PHE A 8 -20.31 8.45 0.57
N LYS A 9 -20.93 9.46 -0.06
CA LYS A 9 -20.87 10.85 0.44
C LYS A 9 -21.59 10.99 1.78
N GLY A 10 -22.74 10.35 1.95
CA GLY A 10 -23.49 10.32 3.21
C GLY A 10 -22.68 9.67 4.33
N PHE A 11 -22.01 8.56 4.02
CA PHE A 11 -21.04 7.94 4.91
C PHE A 11 -19.90 8.90 5.30
N LEU A 12 -19.28 9.61 4.35
CA LEU A 12 -18.24 10.59 4.70
C LEU A 12 -18.80 11.76 5.53
N LYS A 13 -20.04 12.19 5.29
CA LYS A 13 -20.71 13.24 6.07
C LYS A 13 -21.03 12.82 7.51
N SER A 14 -21.08 11.51 7.80
CA SER A 14 -21.30 11.04 9.17
C SER A 14 -20.03 11.10 10.03
N PHE A 15 -18.87 11.44 9.46
CA PHE A 15 -17.62 11.59 10.20
C PHE A 15 -17.64 12.90 10.98
N LYS A 16 -17.13 12.86 12.21
CA LYS A 16 -16.87 14.09 12.98
C LYS A 16 -15.75 14.92 12.32
N SER A 17 -15.61 16.18 12.72
CA SER A 17 -14.63 17.10 12.13
C SER A 17 -13.16 16.65 12.26
N ASP A 18 -12.87 15.82 13.26
CA ASP A 18 -11.56 15.23 13.56
C ASP A 18 -11.39 13.81 13.01
N GLU A 19 -12.44 13.20 12.48
CA GLU A 19 -12.39 11.86 11.90
C GLU A 19 -12.07 11.90 10.41
N LYS A 20 -11.20 10.99 9.98
CA LYS A 20 -10.74 10.90 8.59
C LYS A 20 -10.82 9.49 8.03
N TYR A 21 -11.18 9.40 6.76
CA TYR A 21 -11.15 8.20 5.95
C TYR A 21 -9.93 8.21 5.04
N LEU A 22 -9.05 7.21 5.15
CA LEU A 22 -7.92 7.02 4.26
C LEU A 22 -8.32 6.07 3.12
N PHE A 23 -8.52 6.61 1.93
CA PHE A 23 -8.85 5.84 0.73
C PHE A 23 -7.59 5.59 -0.11
N VAL A 24 -7.15 4.34 -0.17
CA VAL A 24 -6.07 3.93 -1.07
C VAL A 24 -6.68 3.47 -2.40
N ASN A 25 -6.55 4.32 -3.41
CA ASN A 25 -7.02 4.07 -4.77
C ASN A 25 -5.96 3.30 -5.57
N LEU A 26 -6.26 2.05 -5.90
CA LEU A 26 -5.39 1.11 -6.64
C LEU A 26 -5.84 0.90 -8.09
N GLN A 27 -6.72 1.77 -8.60
CA GLN A 27 -7.26 1.70 -9.96
C GLN A 27 -6.24 2.10 -11.03
N ASP A 28 -6.48 1.63 -12.26
CA ASP A 28 -5.68 1.97 -13.44
C ASP A 28 -5.95 3.42 -13.86
N LYS A 29 -4.93 4.27 -13.83
CA LYS A 29 -5.08 5.67 -14.26
C LYS A 29 -4.91 5.86 -15.75
N SER A 30 -4.27 4.92 -16.42
CA SER A 30 -3.98 4.93 -17.85
C SER A 30 -5.19 4.53 -18.69
N SER A 31 -6.05 3.64 -18.18
CA SER A 31 -7.30 3.26 -18.84
C SER A 31 -8.30 4.41 -18.88
N PHE A 32 -8.82 4.75 -20.07
CA PHE A 32 -9.79 5.83 -20.25
C PHE A 32 -11.02 5.68 -19.33
N LYS A 33 -11.51 4.44 -19.15
CA LYS A 33 -12.69 4.16 -18.31
C LYS A 33 -12.40 4.36 -16.82
N GLU A 34 -11.21 3.96 -16.37
CA GLU A 34 -10.84 4.05 -14.95
C GLU A 34 -10.30 5.42 -14.56
N SER A 35 -9.60 6.11 -15.48
CA SER A 35 -9.15 7.49 -15.31
C SER A 35 -10.27 8.44 -14.90
N ALA A 36 -11.47 8.30 -15.50
CA ALA A 36 -12.63 9.10 -15.11
C ALA A 36 -13.08 8.84 -13.66
N ARG A 37 -13.00 7.59 -13.18
CA ARG A 37 -13.34 7.22 -11.79
C ARG A 37 -12.28 7.72 -10.82
N CYS A 38 -11.00 7.54 -11.14
CA CYS A 38 -9.88 8.09 -10.38
C CYS A 38 -10.05 9.60 -10.19
N LYS A 39 -10.32 10.34 -11.28
CA LYS A 39 -10.56 11.80 -11.21
C LYS A 39 -11.77 12.15 -10.34
N ALA A 40 -12.87 11.40 -10.46
CA ALA A 40 -14.06 11.63 -9.65
C ALA A 40 -13.76 11.48 -8.15
N ILE A 41 -13.05 10.40 -7.78
CA ILE A 41 -12.63 10.13 -6.40
C ILE A 41 -11.63 11.18 -5.94
N GLU A 42 -10.52 11.39 -6.65
CA GLU A 42 -9.48 12.37 -6.32
C GLU A 42 -9.98 13.82 -6.27
N SER A 43 -11.06 14.15 -6.97
CA SER A 43 -11.71 15.46 -6.86
C SER A 43 -12.52 15.63 -5.58
N LEU A 44 -12.96 14.53 -4.96
CA LEU A 44 -13.79 14.54 -3.76
C LEU A 44 -13.06 15.19 -2.59
N GLN A 45 -11.78 14.84 -2.37
CA GLN A 45 -10.95 15.47 -1.32
C GLN A 45 -10.71 16.98 -1.53
N LYS A 46 -11.01 17.52 -2.72
CA LYS A 46 -10.89 18.97 -3.01
C LYS A 46 -12.16 19.74 -2.69
N LYS A 47 -13.29 19.05 -2.50
CA LYS A 47 -14.57 19.69 -2.19
C LYS A 47 -14.60 20.14 -0.73
N PHE A 48 -15.14 21.34 -0.49
CA PHE A 48 -15.20 21.94 0.84
C PHE A 48 -15.84 21.01 1.88
N ASP A 49 -16.92 20.33 1.51
CA ASP A 49 -17.68 19.44 2.40
C ASP A 49 -16.93 18.17 2.81
N PHE A 50 -15.84 17.79 2.11
CA PHE A 50 -15.17 16.51 2.32
C PHE A 50 -13.66 16.62 2.60
N ARG A 51 -13.03 17.78 2.31
CA ARG A 51 -11.57 17.95 2.37
C ARG A 51 -10.92 17.60 3.71
N ASN A 52 -11.69 17.63 4.81
CA ASN A 52 -11.21 17.30 6.15
C ASN A 52 -11.48 15.82 6.52
N ASN A 53 -12.48 15.20 5.91
CA ASN A 53 -12.95 13.86 6.27
C ASN A 53 -12.41 12.75 5.38
N ILE A 54 -11.80 13.07 4.23
CA ILE A 54 -11.18 12.08 3.36
C ILE A 54 -9.78 12.50 2.95
N LEU A 55 -8.85 11.53 2.97
CA LEU A 55 -7.57 11.62 2.31
C LEU A 55 -7.46 10.51 1.28
N ILE A 56 -7.07 10.87 0.06
CA ILE A 56 -6.95 9.93 -1.04
C ILE A 56 -5.47 9.77 -1.40
N VAL A 57 -5.01 8.52 -1.36
CA VAL A 57 -3.69 8.11 -1.85
C VAL A 57 -3.92 7.21 -3.05
N SER A 58 -3.49 7.64 -4.24
CA SER A 58 -3.63 6.81 -5.44
C SER A 58 -2.29 6.20 -5.83
N LEU A 59 -2.27 4.88 -6.03
CA LEU A 59 -1.12 4.10 -6.45
C LEU A 59 -1.52 3.23 -7.64
N ASP A 60 -1.07 3.59 -8.84
CA ASP A 60 -1.40 2.82 -10.04
C ASP A 60 -0.63 1.48 -10.08
N LYS A 61 -1.33 0.42 -9.65
CA LYS A 61 -0.86 -0.98 -9.71
C LYS A 61 -1.03 -1.64 -11.07
N HIS A 62 -1.42 -0.90 -12.10
CA HIS A 62 -1.50 -1.34 -13.50
C HIS A 62 -0.42 -0.70 -14.37
N SER A 63 0.31 0.28 -13.85
CA SER A 63 1.39 0.95 -14.57
C SER A 63 2.53 0.01 -14.98
N ASP A 64 3.19 0.33 -16.11
CA ASP A 64 4.39 -0.36 -16.57
C ASP A 64 5.50 -0.35 -15.50
N PHE A 65 5.60 0.75 -14.74
CA PHE A 65 6.55 0.84 -13.65
C PHE A 65 6.22 -0.18 -12.55
N TYR A 66 4.97 -0.28 -12.11
CA TYR A 66 4.60 -1.26 -11.08
C TYR A 66 4.89 -2.72 -11.50
N HIS A 67 4.63 -3.05 -12.77
CA HIS A 67 4.88 -4.38 -13.33
C HIS A 67 6.32 -4.60 -13.83
N GLN A 68 7.16 -3.57 -13.77
CA GLN A 68 8.54 -3.56 -14.30
C GLN A 68 8.57 -4.07 -15.75
N ALA A 69 7.69 -3.48 -16.57
CA ALA A 69 7.46 -3.80 -17.98
C ALA A 69 7.97 -2.67 -18.89
N GLY A 70 7.96 -2.90 -20.21
CA GLY A 70 8.41 -1.93 -21.20
C GLY A 70 9.83 -1.44 -20.91
N ILE A 71 10.01 -0.12 -20.82
CA ILE A 71 11.30 0.52 -20.56
C ILE A 71 11.90 0.19 -19.19
N TYR A 72 11.10 -0.30 -18.23
CA TYR A 72 11.57 -0.64 -16.88
C TYR A 72 12.05 -2.09 -16.76
N LEU A 73 11.93 -2.89 -17.84
CA LEU A 73 12.38 -4.28 -17.84
C LEU A 73 13.91 -4.38 -17.64
N SER A 74 14.66 -3.44 -18.22
CA SER A 74 16.12 -3.36 -18.17
C SER A 74 16.66 -2.45 -17.05
N LEU A 75 15.80 -1.90 -16.18
CA LEU A 75 16.19 -1.01 -15.08
C LEU A 75 16.82 -1.79 -13.93
N ASN A 76 17.94 -2.45 -14.19
CA ASN A 76 18.57 -3.39 -13.26
C ASN A 76 19.49 -2.71 -12.25
N ASP A 77 20.00 -1.52 -12.53
CA ASP A 77 20.79 -0.76 -11.56
C ASP A 77 19.89 -0.29 -10.39
N ALA A 78 20.29 -0.60 -9.16
CA ALA A 78 19.49 -0.31 -7.99
C ALA A 78 19.34 1.19 -7.75
N ASN A 79 20.38 2.00 -7.98
CA ASN A 79 20.32 3.44 -7.77
C ASN A 79 19.42 4.11 -8.82
N GLU A 80 19.51 3.68 -10.09
CA GLU A 80 18.61 4.14 -11.14
C GLU A 80 17.16 3.75 -10.85
N PHE A 81 16.91 2.51 -10.41
CA PHE A 81 15.59 2.05 -10.00
C PHE A 81 15.02 2.91 -8.85
N LEU A 82 15.79 3.13 -7.78
CA LEU A 82 15.35 3.92 -6.63
C LEU A 82 15.09 5.38 -7.03
N LYS A 83 15.95 5.96 -7.87
CA LYS A 83 15.74 7.31 -8.40
C LYS A 83 14.45 7.38 -9.21
N GLU A 84 14.20 6.43 -10.09
CA GLU A 84 12.98 6.40 -10.90
C GLU A 84 11.74 6.16 -10.04
N PHE A 85 11.81 5.27 -9.05
CA PHE A 85 10.70 5.07 -8.13
C PHE A 85 10.36 6.35 -7.37
N LYS A 86 11.39 7.08 -6.90
CA LYS A 86 11.22 8.37 -6.25
C LYS A 86 10.56 9.39 -7.19
N ASN A 87 11.03 9.48 -8.44
CA ASN A 87 10.41 10.34 -9.45
C ASN A 87 8.92 10.01 -9.64
N LYS A 88 8.58 8.72 -9.70
CA LYS A 88 7.20 8.25 -9.84
C LYS A 88 6.32 8.69 -8.68
N LEU A 89 6.80 8.55 -7.46
CA LEU A 89 6.10 8.98 -6.23
C LEU A 89 5.78 10.48 -6.23
N PHE A 90 6.68 11.32 -6.75
CA PHE A 90 6.53 12.78 -6.71
C PHE A 90 5.98 13.40 -8.01
N SER A 91 5.88 12.64 -9.10
CA SER A 91 5.43 13.14 -10.41
C SER A 91 3.94 13.47 -10.48
N GLY A 92 3.11 12.90 -9.59
CA GLY A 92 1.65 13.03 -9.65
C GLY A 92 0.96 12.22 -10.75
N LYS A 93 1.71 11.58 -11.67
CA LYS A 93 1.14 10.83 -12.81
C LYS A 93 0.63 9.47 -12.39
N ASP A 94 1.54 8.62 -11.91
CA ASP A 94 1.24 7.24 -11.52
C ASP A 94 0.81 7.16 -10.05
N ILE A 95 1.27 8.12 -9.24
CA ILE A 95 1.02 8.18 -7.81
C ILE A 95 0.50 9.56 -7.44
N THR A 96 -0.68 9.62 -6.81
CA THR A 96 -1.19 10.85 -6.18
C THR A 96 -1.02 10.70 -4.68
N LEU A 97 -0.11 11.47 -4.11
CA LEU A 97 0.21 11.45 -2.68
C LEU A 97 0.20 12.87 -2.14
N PHE A 98 -0.31 13.06 -0.92
CA PHE A 98 -0.11 14.32 -0.21
C PHE A 98 1.35 14.41 0.23
N ILE A 99 2.15 15.23 -0.45
CA ILE A 99 3.59 15.32 -0.19
C ILE A 99 3.86 16.43 0.83
N SER A 100 3.98 16.05 2.10
CA SER A 100 4.55 16.90 3.13
C SER A 100 6.08 16.78 3.14
N LYS A 101 6.78 17.75 3.75
CA LYS A 101 8.24 17.66 3.98
C LYS A 101 8.61 16.42 4.79
N GLU A 102 7.78 16.08 5.78
CA GLU A 102 7.93 14.88 6.59
C GLU A 102 7.84 13.61 5.73
N LEU A 103 6.84 13.52 4.86
CA LEU A 103 6.66 12.35 4.01
C LEU A 103 7.79 12.21 2.99
N ALA A 104 8.27 13.32 2.41
CA ALA A 104 9.43 13.29 1.52
C ALA A 104 10.68 12.73 2.21
N LYS A 105 10.95 13.15 3.46
CA LYS A 105 12.05 12.61 4.27
C LYS A 105 11.83 11.12 4.56
N PHE A 106 10.61 10.73 4.93
CA PHE A 106 10.27 9.32 5.16
C PHE A 106 10.54 8.45 3.93
N VAL A 107 10.21 8.92 2.72
CA VAL A 107 10.49 8.18 1.48
C VAL A 107 12.00 7.92 1.35
N ASP A 108 12.83 8.94 1.56
CA ASP A 108 14.29 8.78 1.45
C ASP A 108 14.86 7.83 2.51
N ASP A 109 14.42 7.96 3.76
CA ASP A 109 14.92 7.13 4.85
C ASP A 109 14.41 5.69 4.73
N SER A 110 13.14 5.50 4.36
CA SER A 110 12.57 4.16 4.13
C SER A 110 13.22 3.45 2.94
N PHE A 111 13.56 4.14 1.86
CA PHE A 111 14.28 3.54 0.73
C PHE A 111 15.63 2.97 1.17
N LYS A 112 16.39 3.73 1.98
CA LYS A 112 17.68 3.27 2.53
C LYS A 112 17.50 2.07 3.45
N VAL A 113 16.53 2.11 4.35
CA VAL A 113 16.23 1.01 5.27
C VAL A 113 15.82 -0.24 4.50
N ILE A 114 14.95 -0.11 3.49
CA ILE A 114 14.49 -1.24 2.69
C ILE A 114 15.64 -1.85 1.89
N HIS A 115 16.38 -1.01 1.16
CA HIS A 115 17.52 -1.44 0.34
C HIS A 115 18.59 -2.15 1.17
N LYS A 116 18.93 -1.60 2.33
CA LYS A 116 19.92 -2.19 3.23
C LYS A 116 19.45 -3.51 3.85
N ASN A 117 18.24 -3.56 4.39
CA ASN A 117 17.82 -4.70 5.22
C ASN A 117 17.18 -5.84 4.45
N PHE A 118 16.44 -5.54 3.38
CA PHE A 118 15.73 -6.56 2.60
C PHE A 118 16.49 -6.96 1.34
N PHE A 119 17.36 -6.08 0.84
CA PHE A 119 18.15 -6.31 -0.38
C PHE A 119 19.66 -6.23 -0.15
N GLU A 120 20.12 -6.17 1.11
CA GLU A 120 21.54 -6.22 1.49
C GLU A 120 22.42 -5.18 0.78
N GLY A 121 21.83 -4.04 0.37
CA GLY A 121 22.56 -3.01 -0.37
C GLY A 121 23.02 -3.46 -1.76
N LYS A 122 22.39 -4.48 -2.37
CA LYS A 122 22.72 -4.93 -3.73
C LYS A 122 22.66 -3.77 -4.73
N ASN A 123 23.70 -3.65 -5.56
CA ASN A 123 23.76 -2.65 -6.62
C ASN A 123 22.93 -3.03 -7.85
N VAL A 124 22.57 -4.31 -7.99
CA VAL A 124 21.77 -4.82 -9.10
C VAL A 124 20.51 -5.46 -8.56
N PHE A 125 19.36 -5.00 -9.01
CA PHE A 125 18.06 -5.58 -8.73
C PHE A 125 17.57 -6.38 -9.93
N ALA A 126 17.37 -7.69 -9.74
CA ALA A 126 16.61 -8.47 -10.70
C ALA A 126 15.16 -7.97 -10.76
N ARG A 127 14.40 -8.33 -11.79
CA ARG A 127 13.00 -7.92 -11.91
C ARG A 127 12.22 -8.24 -10.64
N LYS A 128 12.35 -9.45 -10.09
CA LYS A 128 11.70 -9.88 -8.84
C LYS A 128 12.07 -9.00 -7.65
N ASP A 129 13.30 -8.50 -7.56
CA ASP A 129 13.73 -7.64 -6.46
C ASP A 129 13.03 -6.28 -6.51
N ARG A 130 13.01 -5.64 -7.68
CA ARG A 130 12.32 -4.35 -7.91
C ARG A 130 10.84 -4.47 -7.60
N LEU A 131 10.26 -5.56 -8.07
CA LEU A 131 8.91 -5.98 -7.82
C LEU A 131 8.62 -6.10 -6.30
N ASN A 132 9.44 -6.81 -5.54
CA ASN A 132 9.28 -6.91 -4.08
C ASN A 132 9.53 -5.57 -3.37
N PHE A 133 10.48 -4.77 -3.83
CA PHE A 133 10.81 -3.47 -3.24
C PHE A 133 9.58 -2.56 -3.24
N ILE A 134 8.84 -2.51 -4.36
CA ILE A 134 7.61 -1.70 -4.50
C ILE A 134 6.57 -2.10 -3.45
N GLU A 135 6.29 -3.39 -3.28
CA GLU A 135 5.30 -3.86 -2.30
C GLU A 135 5.73 -3.62 -0.85
N ILE A 136 7.01 -3.87 -0.54
CA ILE A 136 7.54 -3.62 0.81
C ILE A 136 7.42 -2.13 1.14
N PHE A 137 7.81 -1.26 0.20
CA PHE A 137 7.68 0.18 0.37
C PHE A 137 6.22 0.62 0.52
N TYR A 138 5.28 0.06 -0.24
CA TYR A 138 3.87 0.40 -0.08
C TYR A 138 3.33 0.07 1.31
N ASN A 139 3.70 -1.09 1.89
CA ASN A 139 3.33 -1.41 3.27
C ASN A 139 3.87 -0.40 4.29
N PHE A 140 5.12 0.04 4.11
CA PHE A 140 5.72 1.09 4.94
C PHE A 140 4.99 2.43 4.76
N LEU A 141 4.70 2.81 3.52
CA LEU A 141 3.97 4.02 3.19
C LEU A 141 2.59 4.03 3.84
N PHE A 142 1.81 2.95 3.73
CA PHE A 142 0.48 2.88 4.34
C PHE A 142 0.54 3.04 5.86
N LEU A 143 1.50 2.38 6.51
CA LEU A 143 1.71 2.53 7.94
C LEU A 143 2.04 3.98 8.33
N LYS A 144 2.89 4.65 7.53
CA LYS A 144 3.22 6.07 7.75
C LYS A 144 2.04 6.99 7.52
N MET A 145 1.18 6.67 6.55
CA MET A 145 -0.05 7.42 6.31
C MET A 145 -1.03 7.28 7.48
N ILE A 146 -1.12 6.10 8.11
CA ILE A 146 -1.91 5.91 9.33
C ILE A 146 -1.33 6.75 10.47
N GLU A 147 -0.02 6.73 10.68
CA GLU A 147 0.64 7.53 11.72
C GLU A 147 0.36 9.03 11.57
N ILE A 148 0.62 9.60 10.39
CA ILE A 148 0.50 11.05 10.18
C ILE A 148 -0.97 11.49 10.22
N GLN A 149 -1.88 10.68 9.68
CA GLN A 149 -3.24 11.12 9.40
C GLN A 149 -4.25 10.64 10.43
N ASN A 150 -3.87 9.67 11.26
CA ASN A 150 -4.71 9.01 12.26
C ASN A 150 -6.13 8.70 11.73
N PRO A 151 -6.27 8.00 10.58
CA PRO A 151 -7.56 7.76 9.99
C PRO A 151 -8.37 6.80 10.86
N LYS A 152 -9.68 7.05 10.96
CA LYS A 152 -10.61 6.14 11.63
C LYS A 152 -10.80 4.86 10.82
N ILE A 153 -10.79 4.98 9.50
CA ILE A 153 -10.99 3.85 8.58
C ILE A 153 -10.01 3.98 7.41
N LEU A 154 -9.42 2.85 7.02
CA LEU A 154 -8.57 2.67 5.85
C LEU A 154 -9.25 1.68 4.90
N SER A 155 -9.19 1.93 3.59
CA SER A 155 -9.56 0.94 2.59
C SER A 155 -8.58 0.88 1.43
N PHE A 156 -8.47 -0.31 0.85
CA PHE A 156 -7.72 -0.58 -0.38
C PHE A 156 -8.71 -0.90 -1.49
N SER A 157 -8.90 0.02 -2.43
CA SER A 157 -9.96 -0.07 -3.42
C SER A 157 -9.39 -0.08 -4.84
N CYS A 158 -9.81 -1.05 -5.65
CA CYS A 158 -9.70 -1.01 -7.11
C CYS A 158 -11.10 -0.99 -7.72
N LYS A 159 -11.24 -1.09 -9.05
CA LYS A 159 -12.54 -0.99 -9.77
C LYS A 159 -13.68 -1.74 -9.08
N ASP A 160 -13.42 -2.97 -8.65
CA ASP A 160 -14.38 -3.80 -7.89
C ASP A 160 -13.84 -4.21 -6.51
N ALA A 161 -12.67 -3.70 -6.11
CA ALA A 161 -11.90 -4.14 -4.93
C ALA A 161 -11.62 -5.67 -4.85
N VAL A 162 -11.90 -6.44 -5.91
CA VAL A 162 -11.92 -7.92 -5.87
C VAL A 162 -10.55 -8.55 -5.71
N ASP A 163 -9.59 -8.26 -6.59
CA ASP A 163 -8.29 -8.94 -6.55
C ASP A 163 -7.23 -8.08 -5.86
N ILE A 164 -6.94 -6.91 -6.44
CA ILE A 164 -5.83 -6.05 -6.02
C ILE A 164 -6.10 -5.43 -4.64
N GLY A 165 -7.33 -4.96 -4.40
CA GLY A 165 -7.75 -4.42 -3.11
C GLY A 165 -7.66 -5.48 -2.01
N ALA A 166 -8.34 -6.61 -2.20
CA ALA A 166 -8.30 -7.77 -1.32
C ALA A 166 -6.88 -8.24 -0.97
N MET A 167 -6.03 -8.46 -1.99
CA MET A 167 -4.64 -8.87 -1.75
C MET A 167 -3.83 -7.80 -1.03
N GLN A 168 -4.03 -6.52 -1.33
CA GLN A 168 -3.32 -5.45 -0.62
C GLN A 168 -3.75 -5.38 0.86
N THR A 169 -5.04 -5.56 1.15
CA THR A 169 -5.55 -5.65 2.52
C THR A 169 -4.91 -6.83 3.26
N ALA A 170 -4.91 -8.01 2.64
CA ALA A 170 -4.33 -9.22 3.21
C ALA A 170 -2.81 -9.08 3.44
N ALA A 171 -2.07 -8.51 2.48
CA ALA A 171 -0.65 -8.25 2.62
C ALA A 171 -0.36 -7.27 3.76
N PHE A 172 -1.14 -6.18 3.86
CA PHE A 172 -0.97 -5.20 4.93
C PHE A 172 -1.28 -5.80 6.32
N TYR A 173 -2.32 -6.64 6.42
CA TYR A 173 -2.63 -7.39 7.63
C TYR A 173 -1.46 -8.28 8.08
N VAL A 174 -0.89 -9.09 7.17
CA VAL A 174 0.26 -9.95 7.50
C VAL A 174 1.49 -9.10 7.86
N PHE A 175 1.72 -7.98 7.17
CA PHE A 175 2.79 -7.06 7.50
C PHE A 175 2.68 -6.53 8.94
N LEU A 176 1.48 -6.15 9.39
CA LEU A 176 1.26 -5.72 10.78
C LEU A 176 1.54 -6.85 11.78
N LYS A 177 1.07 -8.08 11.52
CA LYS A 177 1.36 -9.25 12.36
C LYS A 177 2.87 -9.50 12.48
N LEU A 178 3.58 -9.46 11.35
CA LEU A 178 5.03 -9.59 11.30
C LEU A 178 5.73 -8.48 12.11
N LEU A 179 5.27 -7.22 12.02
CA LEU A 179 5.80 -6.11 12.83
C LEU A 179 5.59 -6.33 14.33
N LYS A 180 4.46 -6.90 14.75
CA LYS A 180 4.15 -7.18 16.16
C LYS A 180 4.77 -8.47 16.69
N ASN A 181 5.41 -9.27 15.83
CA ASN A 181 5.92 -10.60 16.18
C ASN A 181 4.80 -11.54 16.65
N GLU A 182 3.58 -11.33 16.16
CA GLU A 182 2.46 -12.21 16.48
C GLU A 182 2.65 -13.53 15.75
N LYS A 183 2.32 -14.64 16.44
CA LYS A 183 2.31 -15.95 15.81
C LYS A 183 1.19 -15.98 14.77
N PHE A 184 1.45 -16.67 13.68
CA PHE A 184 0.45 -16.89 12.64
C PHE A 184 -0.26 -18.22 12.94
N GLU A 185 -1.33 -18.13 13.72
CA GLU A 185 -2.14 -19.28 14.11
C GLU A 185 -3.16 -19.62 13.00
N LYS A 186 -3.86 -20.74 13.15
CA LYS A 186 -4.78 -21.24 12.13
C LYS A 186 -5.89 -20.23 11.83
N GLU A 187 -6.40 -19.58 12.87
CA GLU A 187 -7.42 -18.53 12.78
C GLU A 187 -6.92 -17.35 11.94
N ASN A 188 -5.63 -16.97 12.08
CA ASN A 188 -5.04 -15.91 11.28
C ASN A 188 -4.87 -16.34 9.81
N GLU A 189 -4.57 -17.62 9.58
CA GLU A 189 -4.50 -18.20 8.24
C GLU A 189 -5.88 -18.23 7.56
N ASP A 190 -6.91 -18.65 8.27
CA ASP A 190 -8.29 -18.67 7.80
C ASP A 190 -8.77 -17.24 7.50
N PHE A 191 -8.46 -16.26 8.38
CA PHE A 191 -8.78 -14.86 8.14
C PHE A 191 -8.00 -14.28 6.95
N PHE A 192 -6.71 -14.61 6.79
CA PHE A 192 -5.93 -14.23 5.61
C PHE A 192 -6.54 -14.79 4.33
N ARG A 193 -6.90 -16.07 4.30
CA ARG A 193 -7.58 -16.71 3.16
C ARG A 193 -8.92 -16.03 2.89
N TRP A 194 -9.67 -15.69 3.93
CA TRP A 194 -10.92 -14.94 3.79
C TRP A 194 -10.68 -13.57 3.15
N LEU A 195 -9.69 -12.79 3.62
CA LEU A 195 -9.34 -11.50 3.04
C LEU A 195 -8.96 -11.61 1.55
N VAL A 196 -8.21 -12.65 1.17
CA VAL A 196 -7.73 -12.87 -0.20
C VAL A 196 -8.86 -13.35 -1.14
N TYR A 197 -9.66 -14.32 -0.72
CA TYR A 197 -10.55 -15.05 -1.62
C TYR A 197 -12.01 -14.63 -1.55
N SER A 198 -12.50 -14.10 -0.42
CA SER A 198 -13.93 -13.83 -0.21
C SER A 198 -14.53 -12.98 -1.32
N SER A 199 -13.89 -11.86 -1.66
CA SER A 199 -14.39 -10.94 -2.68
C SER A 199 -14.41 -11.58 -4.07
N ALA A 200 -13.40 -12.35 -4.44
CA ALA A 200 -13.34 -13.03 -5.74
C ALA A 200 -14.40 -14.13 -5.87
N VAL A 201 -14.57 -14.93 -4.81
CA VAL A 201 -15.53 -16.04 -4.79
C VAL A 201 -16.96 -15.52 -4.70
N LEU A 202 -17.27 -14.60 -3.78
CA LEU A 202 -18.64 -14.17 -3.50
C LEU A 202 -19.19 -13.17 -4.53
N ILE A 203 -18.34 -12.31 -5.11
CA ILE A 203 -18.77 -11.24 -6.02
C ILE A 203 -18.59 -11.64 -7.49
N ARG A 204 -17.54 -12.42 -7.79
CA ARG A 204 -17.17 -12.77 -9.17
C ARG A 204 -17.23 -14.26 -9.47
N GLU A 205 -17.56 -15.11 -8.49
CA GLU A 205 -17.68 -16.56 -8.63
C GLU A 205 -16.42 -17.19 -9.26
N ARG A 206 -15.24 -16.65 -8.94
CA ARG A 206 -13.95 -17.14 -9.44
C ARG A 206 -12.85 -17.05 -8.39
N SER A 207 -11.72 -17.68 -8.66
CA SER A 207 -10.50 -17.49 -7.86
C SER A 207 -9.90 -16.10 -8.08
N ILE A 208 -9.07 -15.65 -7.13
CA ILE A 208 -8.23 -14.47 -7.30
C ILE A 208 -7.31 -14.61 -8.51
N ASN A 209 -6.96 -13.50 -9.15
CA ASN A 209 -5.93 -13.50 -10.18
C ASN A 209 -4.58 -14.02 -9.62
N PRO A 210 -4.01 -15.10 -10.19
CA PRO A 210 -2.77 -15.70 -9.69
C PRO A 210 -1.58 -14.72 -9.67
N SER A 211 -1.46 -13.82 -10.64
CA SER A 211 -0.34 -12.87 -10.67
C SER A 211 -0.40 -11.88 -9.51
N VAL A 212 -1.61 -11.47 -9.11
CA VAL A 212 -1.84 -10.59 -7.96
C VAL A 212 -1.52 -11.31 -6.66
N LEU A 213 -1.95 -12.57 -6.52
CA LEU A 213 -1.65 -13.40 -5.35
C LEU A 213 -0.14 -13.64 -5.19
N ILE A 214 0.52 -14.12 -6.25
CA ILE A 214 1.97 -14.41 -6.25
C ILE A 214 2.75 -13.14 -5.90
N ARG A 215 2.33 -11.99 -6.43
CA ARG A 215 2.93 -10.69 -6.15
C ARG A 215 2.90 -10.36 -4.65
N GLY A 216 1.73 -10.41 -4.03
CA GLY A 216 1.59 -10.11 -2.61
C GLY A 216 2.35 -11.10 -1.73
N VAL A 217 2.20 -12.40 -1.99
CA VAL A 217 2.86 -13.46 -1.20
C VAL A 217 4.39 -13.40 -1.30
N CYS A 218 4.95 -13.15 -2.50
CA CYS A 218 6.40 -13.03 -2.66
C CYS A 218 6.99 -11.89 -1.82
N ALA A 219 6.31 -10.75 -1.76
CA ALA A 219 6.76 -9.61 -0.98
C ALA A 219 6.70 -9.92 0.53
N ILE A 220 5.59 -10.48 1.00
CA ILE A 220 5.41 -10.86 2.41
C ILE A 220 6.43 -11.92 2.84
N ASN A 221 6.63 -12.97 2.06
CA ASN A 221 7.64 -13.99 2.33
C ASN A 221 9.06 -13.37 2.38
N SER A 222 9.34 -12.36 1.56
CA SER A 222 10.62 -11.64 1.62
C SER A 222 10.79 -10.86 2.92
N ILE A 223 9.71 -10.29 3.46
CA ILE A 223 9.73 -9.61 4.77
C ILE A 223 9.93 -10.64 5.89
N GLU A 224 9.16 -11.72 5.87
CA GLU A 224 9.19 -12.78 6.87
C GLU A 224 10.58 -13.39 7.00
N ILE A 225 11.19 -13.84 5.90
CA ILE A 225 12.55 -14.41 5.89
C ILE A 225 13.56 -13.44 6.54
N LYS A 226 13.46 -12.16 6.22
CA LYS A 226 14.38 -11.14 6.77
C LYS A 226 14.12 -10.88 8.24
N PHE A 227 12.87 -10.85 8.67
CA PHE A 227 12.52 -10.73 10.08
C PHE A 227 12.98 -11.96 10.87
N MET A 228 12.80 -13.18 10.36
CA MET A 228 13.28 -14.40 11.03
C MET A 228 14.81 -14.39 11.24
N ALA A 229 15.57 -13.90 10.24
CA ALA A 229 17.02 -13.86 10.33
C ALA A 229 17.56 -12.71 11.20
N HIS A 230 16.94 -11.52 11.14
CA HIS A 230 17.55 -10.29 11.65
C HIS A 230 16.57 -9.34 12.35
N ARG A 231 15.53 -9.88 13.00
CA ARG A 231 14.42 -9.10 13.59
C ARG A 231 14.86 -7.87 14.37
N GLU A 232 15.70 -8.04 15.39
CA GLU A 232 16.06 -6.96 16.32
C GLU A 232 16.74 -5.79 15.59
N LYS A 233 17.69 -6.11 14.70
CA LYS A 233 18.39 -5.12 13.88
C LYS A 233 17.41 -4.39 12.97
N ILE A 234 16.55 -5.13 12.26
CA ILE A 234 15.59 -4.53 11.33
C ILE A 234 14.57 -3.68 12.08
N MET A 235 14.04 -4.16 13.21
CA MET A 235 13.09 -3.42 14.03
C MET A 235 13.70 -2.14 14.60
N LYS A 236 14.99 -2.12 14.94
CA LYS A 236 15.68 -0.89 15.38
C LYS A 236 15.69 0.17 14.28
N GLU A 237 15.96 -0.23 13.04
CA GLU A 237 16.00 0.69 11.89
C GLU A 237 14.60 1.09 11.41
N ILE A 238 13.62 0.18 11.48
CA ILE A 238 12.20 0.50 11.22
C ILE A 238 11.69 1.47 12.28
N SER A 239 12.03 1.28 13.56
CA SER A 239 11.59 2.16 14.65
C SER A 239 12.09 3.60 14.52
N SER A 240 13.14 3.87 13.74
CA SER A 240 13.55 5.25 13.46
C SER A 240 12.76 5.92 12.35
N LEU A 241 11.89 5.19 11.64
CA LEU A 241 11.02 5.74 10.57
C LEU A 241 9.66 6.23 11.09
N TYR A 242 9.25 5.77 12.28
CA TYR A 242 7.93 6.04 12.86
C TYR A 242 8.08 6.53 14.31
N ASP A 243 7.06 7.22 14.81
CA ASP A 243 6.95 7.57 16.21
C ASP A 243 6.91 6.29 17.09
N PRO A 244 7.76 6.20 18.13
CA PRO A 244 7.81 5.02 19.00
C PRO A 244 6.50 4.75 19.75
N SER A 245 5.74 5.78 20.10
CA SER A 245 4.44 5.63 20.75
C SER A 245 3.39 5.08 19.77
N PHE A 246 3.43 5.50 18.51
CA PHE A 246 2.59 4.96 17.45
C PHE A 246 2.86 3.47 17.22
N LEU A 247 4.13 3.05 17.07
CA LEU A 247 4.43 1.62 16.88
C LEU A 247 3.99 0.75 18.06
N LYS A 248 4.05 1.30 19.28
CA LYS A 248 3.56 0.61 20.49
C LYS A 248 2.04 0.51 20.52
N SER A 249 1.32 1.51 20.02
CA SER A 249 -0.14 1.55 20.05
C SER A 249 -0.81 0.64 19.02
N ILE A 250 -0.09 0.18 18.00
CA ILE A 250 -0.62 -0.78 17.01
C ILE A 250 -1.06 -2.06 17.74
N SER A 251 -2.34 -2.36 17.61
CA SER A 251 -2.98 -3.62 17.97
C SER A 251 -3.76 -4.16 16.78
N ILE A 252 -3.87 -5.47 16.69
CA ILE A 252 -4.60 -6.15 15.61
C ILE A 252 -5.73 -6.92 16.27
N ILE A 253 -6.96 -6.56 15.92
CA ILE A 253 -8.18 -7.18 16.44
C ILE A 253 -8.98 -7.69 15.24
N GLU A 254 -9.29 -8.97 15.29
CA GLU A 254 -10.13 -9.65 14.29
C GLU A 254 -11.57 -9.67 14.83
N HIS A 255 -12.54 -9.29 13.99
CA HIS A 255 -13.96 -9.20 14.33
C HIS A 255 -14.77 -10.23 13.53
#